data_AF-A0AB74JAR3-F1
#
_entry.id   AF-A0AB74JAR3-F1
#
_cell.length_a   1.000
_cell.length_b   1.000
_cell.length_c   1.000
_cell.angle_alpha   90.00
_cell.angle_beta   90.00
_cell.angle_gamma   90.00
#
_symmetry.space_group_name_H-M   'P 1'
#
loop_
_entity.id
_entity.type
_entity.pdbx_description
1 polymer ?
#
loop_
_entity_poly.entity_id
_entity_poly.type
_entity_poly.pdbx_seq_one_letter_code
_entity_poly.pdbx_strand_id
1 'polypeptide(L)'
;MPMIGHIYYSNNIVPREYQVAINIATLGGSILGQLGFGIAGDLLGRRKAYGLELIITVAAALGSAMASNGMNGSMSLIGWLIFWRLIMGIGIGADYPLSAVLCSE
;
A
#
# COMPACT_ATOMS: atom_id res chain seq x y z
N MET A 1 -0.04 -13.85 2.70
CA MET A 1 -1.32 -13.78 1.96
C MET A 1 -1.78 -15.19 1.58
N PRO A 2 -2.57 -15.87 2.42
CA PRO A 2 -3.01 -17.25 2.14
C PRO A 2 -4.02 -17.34 0.99
N MET A 3 -4.86 -16.31 0.79
CA MET A 3 -5.95 -16.35 -0.19
C MET A 3 -5.47 -16.34 -1.66
N ILE A 4 -4.44 -15.56 -2.00
CA ILE A 4 -3.85 -15.57 -3.36
C ILE A 4 -3.12 -16.88 -3.64
N GLY A 5 -2.50 -17.48 -2.61
CA GLY A 5 -1.86 -18.79 -2.73
C GLY A 5 -2.86 -19.87 -3.13
N HIS A 6 -4.07 -19.82 -2.59
CA HIS A 6 -5.13 -20.81 -2.88
C HIS A 6 -5.76 -20.65 -4.29
N ILE A 7 -5.86 -19.43 -4.80
CA ILE A 7 -6.55 -19.17 -6.09
C ILE A 7 -5.58 -19.31 -7.28
N TYR A 8 -4.33 -18.89 -7.12
CA TYR A 8 -3.39 -18.75 -8.23
C TYR A 8 -2.23 -19.75 -8.23
N TYR A 9 -1.99 -20.49 -7.13
CA TYR A 9 -0.92 -21.47 -7.05
C TYR A 9 -1.46 -22.87 -6.74
N SER A 10 -1.14 -23.84 -7.60
CA SER A 10 -1.63 -25.22 -7.47
C SER A 10 -1.15 -25.94 -6.19
N ASN A 11 -0.09 -25.44 -5.55
CA ASN A 11 0.41 -25.94 -4.26
C ASN A 11 -0.12 -25.16 -3.05
N ASN A 12 -1.11 -24.26 -3.23
CA ASN A 12 -1.68 -23.38 -2.19
C ASN A 12 -0.67 -22.46 -1.47
N ILE A 13 0.58 -22.41 -1.92
CA ILE A 13 1.68 -21.69 -1.27
C ILE A 13 2.28 -20.73 -2.29
N VAL A 14 2.22 -19.42 -1.98
CA VAL A 14 2.93 -18.39 -2.76
C VAL A 14 4.44 -18.55 -2.50
N PRO A 15 5.30 -18.56 -3.53
CA PRO A 15 6.76 -18.60 -3.35
C PRO A 15 7.26 -17.57 -2.34
N ARG A 16 8.22 -17.97 -1.50
CA ARG A 16 8.74 -17.17 -0.38
C ARG A 16 9.25 -15.80 -0.84
N GLU A 17 9.94 -15.78 -1.97
CA GLU A 17 10.49 -14.57 -2.58
C GLU A 17 9.43 -13.50 -2.90
N TYR A 18 8.28 -13.88 -3.44
CA TYR A 18 7.17 -12.93 -3.68
C TYR A 18 6.54 -12.43 -2.39
N GLN A 19 6.40 -13.28 -1.37
CA GLN A 19 5.89 -12.85 -0.07
C GLN A 19 6.82 -11.82 0.58
N VAL A 20 8.13 -12.06 0.52
CA VAL A 20 9.15 -11.15 1.04
C VAL A 20 9.13 -9.84 0.27
N ALA A 21 9.07 -9.88 -1.07
CA ALA A 21 9.01 -8.67 -1.90
C ALA A 21 7.79 -7.80 -1.57
N ILE A 22 6.60 -8.40 -1.42
CA ILE A 22 5.38 -7.69 -1.06
C ILE A 22 5.50 -7.03 0.33
N ASN A 23 6.07 -7.76 1.30
CA ASN A 23 6.25 -7.23 2.65
C ASN A 23 7.25 -6.07 2.66
N ILE A 24 8.39 -6.21 1.98
CA ILE A 24 9.40 -5.15 1.86
C ILE A 24 8.80 -3.92 1.17
N ALA A 25 8.03 -4.11 0.10
CA ALA A 25 7.37 -3.00 -0.59
C ALA A 25 6.37 -2.27 0.32
N THR A 26 5.60 -3.01 1.12
CA THR A 26 4.66 -2.42 2.08
C THR A 26 5.41 -1.61 3.15
N LEU A 27 6.44 -2.21 3.77
CA LEU A 27 7.23 -1.56 4.82
C LEU A 27 8.01 -0.35 4.30
N GLY A 28 8.65 -0.48 3.13
CA GLY A 28 9.35 0.62 2.47
C GLY A 28 8.41 1.77 2.11
N GLY A 29 7.22 1.44 1.59
CA GLY A 29 6.16 2.41 1.35
C GLY A 29 5.76 3.16 2.63
N SER A 30 5.61 2.47 3.75
CA SER A 30 5.25 3.10 5.04
C SER A 30 6.30 4.07 5.56
N ILE A 31 7.60 3.76 5.42
CA ILE A 31 8.67 4.67 5.79
C ILE A 31 8.61 5.94 4.92
N LEU A 32 8.42 5.77 3.61
CA LEU A 32 8.27 6.90 2.68
C LEU A 32 7.02 7.74 2.98
N GLY A 33 5.90 7.08 3.33
CA GLY A 33 4.66 7.72 3.75
C GLY A 33 4.84 8.57 5.00
N GLN A 34 5.48 8.01 6.04
CA GLN A 34 5.74 8.73 7.29
C GLN A 34 6.57 10.00 7.06
N LEU A 35 7.65 9.91 6.29
CA LEU A 35 8.52 11.05 5.99
C LEU A 35 7.83 12.07 5.09
N GLY A 36 7.19 11.60 4.01
CA GLY A 36 6.52 12.46 3.04
C GLY A 36 5.33 13.20 3.62
N PHE A 37 4.47 12.51 4.38
CA PHE A 37 3.30 13.12 5.00
C PHE A 37 3.61 13.93 6.26
N GLY A 38 4.73 13.65 6.95
CA GLY A 38 5.24 14.56 7.98
C GLY A 38 5.52 15.94 7.39
N ILE A 39 6.30 15.99 6.30
CA ILE A 39 6.65 17.24 5.62
C ILE A 39 5.41 17.87 4.95
N ALA A 40 4.58 17.07 4.29
CA ALA A 40 3.37 17.56 3.63
C ALA A 40 2.33 18.09 4.63
N GLY A 41 2.25 17.51 5.83
CA GLY A 41 1.41 18.02 6.93
C GLY A 41 1.82 19.42 7.38
N ASP A 42 3.12 19.67 7.43
CA ASP A 42 3.69 20.99 7.77
C ASP A 42 3.45 22.04 6.67
N LEU A 43 3.46 21.63 5.39
CA LEU A 43 3.34 22.54 4.23
C LEU A 43 1.90 22.77 3.73
N LEU A 44 1.08 21.73 3.62
CA LEU A 44 -0.25 21.78 2.97
C LEU A 44 -1.41 22.09 3.94
N GLY A 45 -1.13 22.07 5.25
CA GLY A 45 -2.12 22.30 6.29
C GLY A 45 -2.87 21.03 6.71
N ARG A 46 -2.99 20.87 8.03
CA ARG A 46 -3.40 19.65 8.76
C ARG A 46 -4.71 19.02 8.25
N ARG A 47 -5.73 19.83 7.96
CA ARG A 47 -7.03 19.35 7.44
C ARG A 47 -6.96 18.71 6.05
N LYS A 48 -6.09 19.20 5.17
CA LYS A 48 -5.98 18.70 3.79
C LYS A 48 -5.17 17.41 3.72
N ALA A 49 -4.18 17.28 4.60
CA ALA A 49 -3.35 16.09 4.69
C ALA A 49 -4.16 14.84 5.11
N TYR A 50 -5.19 14.99 5.96
CA TYR A 50 -6.10 13.88 6.33
C TYR A 50 -6.91 13.36 5.13
N GLY A 51 -7.50 14.28 4.36
CA GLY A 51 -8.23 13.89 3.15
C GLY A 51 -7.32 13.23 2.10
N LEU A 52 -6.07 13.70 1.99
CA LEU A 52 -5.11 13.16 1.04
C LEU A 52 -4.68 11.73 1.39
N GLU A 53 -4.35 11.45 2.65
CA GLU A 53 -4.04 10.10 3.12
C GLU A 53 -5.18 9.13 2.78
N LEU A 54 -6.41 9.48 3.18
CA LEU A 54 -7.58 8.63 2.99
C LEU A 54 -7.81 8.31 1.50
N ILE A 55 -7.68 9.31 0.62
CA ILE A 55 -7.84 9.12 -0.84
C ILE A 55 -6.78 8.16 -1.37
N ILE A 56 -5.51 8.28 -0.94
CA ILE A 56 -4.43 7.39 -1.37
C ILE A 56 -4.70 5.96 -0.90
N THR A 57 -5.10 5.77 0.36
CA THR A 57 -5.39 4.46 0.94
C THR A 57 -6.56 3.78 0.22
N VAL A 58 -7.64 4.52 -0.05
CA VAL A 58 -8.81 4.01 -0.80
C VAL A 58 -8.44 3.68 -2.25
N ALA A 59 -7.71 4.54 -2.95
CA ALA A 59 -7.27 4.29 -4.31
C ALA A 59 -6.38 3.04 -4.40
N ALA A 60 -5.48 2.86 -3.43
CA ALA A 60 -4.62 1.68 -3.36
C ALA A 60 -5.39 0.39 -3.06
N ALA A 61 -6.41 0.46 -2.22
CA ALA A 61 -7.29 -0.67 -1.93
C ALA A 61 -8.11 -1.08 -3.17
N LEU A 62 -8.68 -0.11 -3.89
CA LEU A 62 -9.40 -0.36 -5.15
C LEU A 62 -8.46 -0.94 -6.22
N GLY A 63 -7.27 -0.36 -6.38
CA GLY A 63 -6.27 -0.87 -7.31
C GLY A 63 -5.81 -2.30 -6.99
N SER A 64 -5.66 -2.61 -5.70
CA SER A 64 -5.35 -3.98 -5.25
C SER A 64 -6.50 -4.96 -5.53
N ALA A 65 -7.75 -4.52 -5.39
CA ALA A 65 -8.93 -5.34 -5.67
C ALA A 65 -9.10 -5.62 -7.18
N MET A 66 -8.65 -4.69 -8.03
CA MET A 66 -8.64 -4.85 -9.48
C MET A 66 -7.47 -5.70 -9.99
N ALA A 67 -6.53 -6.11 -9.13
CA ALA A 67 -5.38 -6.90 -9.53
C ALA A 67 -5.79 -8.30 -9.99
N SER A 68 -5.43 -8.62 -11.24
CA SER A 68 -5.73 -9.90 -11.88
C SER A 68 -4.59 -10.29 -12.83
N ASN A 69 -4.44 -11.59 -13.10
CA ASN A 69 -3.49 -12.09 -14.11
C ASN A 69 -3.95 -11.80 -15.56
N GLY A 70 -5.13 -11.18 -15.75
CA GLY A 70 -5.67 -10.85 -17.06
C GLY A 70 -6.00 -12.08 -17.92
N MET A 71 -6.51 -11.86 -19.12
CA MET A 71 -6.75 -12.94 -20.10
C MET A 71 -5.40 -13.42 -20.65
N ASN A 72 -5.15 -14.74 -20.63
CA ASN A 72 -3.92 -15.38 -21.10
C ASN A 72 -2.60 -14.94 -20.41
N GLY A 73 -2.63 -14.47 -19.17
CA GLY A 73 -1.40 -14.13 -18.43
C GLY A 73 -0.69 -12.88 -18.97
N SER A 74 -1.42 -11.99 -19.64
CA SER A 74 -0.88 -10.71 -20.18
C SER A 74 -0.31 -9.79 -19.09
N MET A 75 -0.77 -9.92 -17.84
CA MET A 75 -0.31 -9.12 -16.71
C MET A 75 0.13 -9.97 -15.52
N SER A 76 1.16 -9.51 -14.83
CA SER A 76 1.64 -10.12 -13.59
C SER A 76 0.81 -9.61 -12.41
N LEU A 77 -0.03 -10.49 -11.84
CA LEU A 77 -0.74 -10.22 -10.58
C LEU A 77 0.23 -9.81 -9.47
N ILE A 78 1.38 -10.50 -9.36
CA ILE A 78 2.38 -10.22 -8.32
C ILE A 78 2.95 -8.81 -8.50
N GLY A 79 3.33 -8.43 -9.73
CA GLY A 79 3.86 -7.09 -10.00
C GLY A 79 2.87 -5.98 -9.65
N TRP A 80 1.60 -6.17 -10.02
CA TRP A 80 0.51 -5.26 -9.66
C TRP A 80 0.33 -5.15 -8.15
N LEU A 81 0.31 -6.27 -7.44
CA LEU A 81 0.15 -6.28 -6.00
C LEU A 81 1.32 -5.62 -5.28
N ILE A 82 2.56 -5.83 -5.73
CA ILE A 82 3.74 -5.17 -5.17
C ILE A 82 3.63 -3.65 -5.33
N PHE A 83 3.25 -3.17 -6.52
CA PHE A 83 3.07 -1.76 -6.79
C PHE A 83 1.98 -1.14 -5.90
N TRP A 84 0.79 -1.75 -5.87
CA TRP A 84 -0.31 -1.26 -5.05
C TRP A 84 -0.02 -1.36 -3.55
N ARG A 85 0.80 -2.34 -3.13
CA ARG A 85 1.25 -2.47 -1.74
C ARG A 85 2.23 -1.40 -1.33
N LEU A 86 3.06 -0.90 -2.25
CA LEU A 86 3.91 0.25 -1.98
C LEU A 86 3.05 1.51 -1.76
N ILE A 87 2.06 1.75 -2.62
CA ILE A 87 1.15 2.90 -2.48
C ILE A 87 0.30 2.80 -1.21
N MET A 88 -0.25 1.61 -0.92
CA MET A 88 -0.98 1.35 0.32
C MET A 88 -0.08 1.56 1.55
N GLY A 89 1.18 1.14 1.46
CA GLY A 89 2.19 1.38 2.50
C GLY A 89 2.35 2.88 2.77
N ILE A 90 2.44 3.71 1.73
CA ILE A 90 2.53 5.18 1.84
C ILE A 90 1.30 5.76 2.56
N GLY A 91 0.09 5.34 2.19
CA GLY A 91 -1.14 5.77 2.85
C GLY A 91 -1.16 5.43 4.34
N ILE A 92 -0.92 4.17 4.69
CA ILE A 92 -0.89 3.73 6.11
C ILE A 92 0.24 4.42 6.88
N GLY A 93 1.39 4.67 6.24
CA GLY A 93 2.51 5.38 6.86
C GLY A 93 2.15 6.81 7.26
N ALA A 94 1.26 7.47 6.52
CA ALA A 94 0.86 8.84 6.78
C ALA A 94 -0.03 9.01 8.01
N ASP A 95 -0.74 7.97 8.44
CA ASP A 95 -1.69 8.04 9.56
C ASP A 95 -1.01 8.36 10.91
N TYR A 96 0.22 7.85 11.10
CA TYR A 96 1.03 8.06 12.31
C TYR A 96 1.45 9.53 12.55
N PRO A 97 2.14 10.22 11.62
CA PRO A 97 2.52 11.62 11.83
C PRO A 97 1.30 12.52 11.92
N LEU A 98 0.23 12.20 11.19
CA LEU A 98 -0.97 13.02 11.17
C LEU A 98 -1.74 12.95 12.49
N SER A 99 -1.85 11.76 13.07
CA SER A 99 -2.43 11.55 14.40
C SER A 99 -1.64 12.24 15.51
N ALA A 100 -0.31 12.24 15.42
CA ALA A 100 0.56 12.91 16.39
C ALA A 100 0.37 14.44 16.37
N VAL A 101 0.22 15.04 15.19
CA VAL A 101 0.00 16.49 15.05
C VAL A 101 -1.39 16.91 15.54
N LEU A 102 -2.42 16.12 15.27
CA LEU A 102 -3.79 16.36 15.79
C LEU A 102 -3.87 16.32 17.31
N CYS A 103 -3.14 15.41 17.96
CA CYS A 103 -3.14 15.31 19.43
C CYS A 103 -2.42 16.49 20.11
N SER A 104 -1.54 17.17 19.36
CA SER A 104 -0.80 18.34 19.83
C SER A 104 -1.49 19.68 19.50
N GLU A 105 -2.56 19.66 18.71
CA GLU A 105 -3.40 20.83 18.40
C GLU A 105 -4.55 20.95 19.41
#